data_AF-A0A9D6HL45-F1
#
_entry.id   AF-A0A9D6HL45-F1
#
_cell.length_a   1.000
_cell.length_b   1.000
_cell.length_c   1.000
_cell.angle_alpha   90.00
_cell.angle_beta   90.00
_cell.angle_gamma   90.00
#
_symmetry.space_group_name_H-M   'P 1'
#
loop_
_entity.id
_entity.type
_entity.pdbx_description
1 polymer ?
#
loop_
_entity_poly.entity_id
_entity_poly.type
_entity_poly.pdbx_seq_one_letter_code
_entity_poly.pdbx_strand_id
1 'polypeptide(L)'
;MSQDKPAQDPLDFVRGMWNNMGFSLPGMVTPTVDLDELDKRIADLKAVENWLKMNLNMLQMTTQGLEMQRVALAAVKAMSEHAAEAQAKEGSAAPDPFAAAAMWPWNFMHAQGSTPPPPEASTPEPEPPKPPPRGNAKGVAPGKK
;
A
#
# COMPACT_ATOMS: atom_id res chain seq x y z
N MET A 1 1.98 43.35 -43.81
CA MET A 1 0.96 42.30 -43.99
C MET A 1 1.13 41.32 -42.83
N SER A 2 0.60 41.66 -41.65
CA SER A 2 0.60 40.76 -40.50
C SER A 2 -0.53 39.78 -40.70
N GLN A 3 -0.20 38.50 -40.84
CA GLN A 3 -1.19 37.45 -41.01
C GLN A 3 -1.55 36.93 -39.62
N ASP A 4 -2.53 37.58 -39.00
CA ASP A 4 -3.20 37.09 -37.79
C ASP A 4 -3.91 35.78 -38.13
N LYS A 5 -3.25 34.67 -37.83
CA LYS A 5 -3.87 33.34 -37.82
C LYS A 5 -4.46 33.17 -36.42
N PRO A 6 -5.78 33.39 -36.20
CA PRO A 6 -6.34 33.10 -34.89
C PRO A 6 -6.12 31.62 -34.61
N ALA A 7 -5.53 31.36 -33.44
CA ALA A 7 -5.33 30.04 -32.89
C ALA A 7 -6.59 29.20 -33.11
N GLN A 8 -6.44 28.05 -33.76
CA GLN A 8 -7.50 27.06 -33.80
C GLN A 8 -7.88 26.74 -32.36
N ASP A 9 -9.11 27.08 -32.01
CA ASP A 9 -9.60 27.03 -30.65
C ASP A 9 -9.51 25.57 -30.16
N PRO A 10 -8.77 25.26 -29.08
CA PRO A 10 -8.61 23.88 -28.58
C PRO A 10 -9.96 23.21 -28.30
N LEU A 11 -11.00 24.01 -28.05
CA LEU A 11 -12.38 23.54 -27.88
C LEU A 11 -13.00 22.98 -29.17
N ASP A 12 -12.59 23.46 -30.35
CA ASP A 12 -13.10 22.96 -31.63
C ASP A 12 -12.43 21.66 -32.06
N PHE A 13 -11.16 21.45 -31.68
CA PHE A 13 -10.50 20.16 -31.80
C PHE A 13 -11.21 19.10 -30.93
N VAL A 14 -11.52 19.45 -29.67
CA VAL A 14 -12.26 18.57 -28.75
C VAL A 14 -13.67 18.29 -29.25
N ARG A 15 -14.38 19.30 -29.76
CA ARG A 15 -15.69 19.10 -30.42
C ARG A 15 -15.59 18.21 -31.64
N GLY A 16 -14.58 18.39 -32.48
CA GLY A 16 -14.33 17.55 -33.65
C GLY A 16 -14.11 16.09 -33.25
N MET A 17 -13.34 15.85 -32.20
CA MET A 17 -13.12 14.50 -31.66
C MET A 17 -14.39 13.90 -31.05
N TRP A 18 -15.19 14.71 -30.33
CA TRP A 18 -16.46 14.28 -29.74
C TRP A 18 -17.52 13.94 -30.80
N ASN A 19 -17.62 14.74 -31.86
CA ASN A 19 -18.48 14.46 -33.01
C ASN A 19 -18.03 13.22 -33.79
N ASN A 20 -16.71 13.06 -33.98
CA ASN A 20 -16.14 11.91 -34.67
C ASN A 20 -16.30 10.59 -33.87
N MET A 21 -16.49 10.68 -32.55
CA MET A 21 -16.79 9.54 -31.68
C MET A 21 -18.29 9.17 -31.65
N GLY A 22 -19.12 9.82 -32.47
CA GLY A 22 -20.52 9.42 -32.72
C GLY A 22 -21.55 10.03 -31.77
N PHE A 23 -21.19 11.00 -30.93
CA PHE A 23 -22.11 11.64 -29.98
C PHE A 23 -22.86 12.86 -30.55
N SER A 24 -23.33 12.77 -31.79
CA SER A 24 -24.23 13.77 -32.37
C SER A 24 -25.64 13.60 -31.80
N LEU A 25 -26.05 14.44 -30.85
CA LEU A 25 -27.42 14.50 -30.36
C LEU A 25 -28.18 15.59 -31.13
N PRO A 26 -28.90 15.24 -32.21
CA PRO A 26 -30.34 15.55 -32.22
C PRO A 26 -31.16 14.54 -33.05
N GLY A 27 -32.06 13.84 -32.36
CA GLY A 27 -32.91 12.81 -32.93
C GLY A 27 -33.01 11.70 -31.91
N MET A 28 -34.04 11.79 -31.05
CA MET A 28 -34.32 10.76 -30.07
C MET A 28 -34.44 9.40 -30.79
N VAL A 29 -33.37 8.61 -30.72
CA VAL A 29 -33.47 7.17 -30.89
C VAL A 29 -34.40 6.73 -29.77
N THR A 30 -35.66 6.51 -30.13
CA THR A 30 -36.66 5.92 -29.25
C THR A 30 -36.02 4.71 -28.58
N PRO A 31 -35.79 4.74 -27.26
CA PRO A 31 -35.11 3.66 -26.62
C PRO A 31 -36.08 2.49 -26.60
N THR A 32 -35.86 1.53 -27.48
CA THR A 32 -36.38 0.18 -27.30
C THR A 32 -35.58 -0.39 -26.13
N VAL A 33 -35.99 -0.03 -24.91
CA VAL A 33 -35.38 -0.53 -23.68
C VAL A 33 -35.86 -1.96 -23.50
N ASP A 34 -35.27 -2.87 -24.27
CA ASP A 34 -35.32 -4.27 -23.94
C ASP A 34 -34.50 -4.46 -22.66
N LEU A 35 -35.13 -4.97 -21.61
CA LEU A 35 -34.47 -5.20 -20.32
C LEU A 35 -33.31 -6.18 -20.49
N ASP A 36 -33.45 -7.16 -21.39
CA ASP A 36 -32.41 -8.15 -21.66
C ASP A 36 -31.16 -7.50 -22.28
N GLU A 37 -31.34 -6.49 -23.13
CA GLU A 37 -30.22 -5.73 -23.70
C GLU A 37 -29.54 -4.86 -22.64
N LEU A 38 -30.31 -4.23 -21.75
CA LEU A 38 -29.76 -3.50 -20.62
C LEU A 38 -28.93 -4.41 -19.71
N ASP A 39 -29.44 -5.59 -19.36
CA ASP A 39 -28.73 -6.55 -18.51
C ASP A 39 -27.42 -7.01 -19.17
N LYS A 40 -27.43 -7.25 -20.47
CA LYS A 40 -26.21 -7.55 -21.23
C LYS A 40 -25.21 -6.39 -21.19
N ARG A 41 -25.65 -5.15 -21.45
CA ARG A 41 -24.78 -3.97 -21.40
C ARG A 41 -24.22 -3.76 -19.99
N ILE A 42 -25.01 -3.99 -18.95
CA ILE A 42 -24.56 -3.94 -17.55
C ILE A 42 -23.49 -5.00 -17.29
N ALA A 43 -23.69 -6.23 -17.76
CA ALA A 43 -22.72 -7.31 -17.60
C ALA A 43 -21.39 -7.01 -18.31
N ASP A 44 -21.45 -6.52 -19.55
CA ASP A 44 -20.27 -6.16 -20.34
C ASP A 44 -19.51 -4.99 -19.66
N LEU A 45 -20.21 -3.96 -19.21
CA LEU A 45 -19.58 -2.82 -18.51
C LEU A 45 -18.97 -3.25 -17.17
N LYS A 46 -19.59 -4.17 -16.43
CA LYS A 46 -19.00 -4.73 -15.20
C LYS A 46 -17.74 -5.55 -15.48
N ALA A 47 -17.70 -6.30 -16.58
CA ALA A 47 -16.51 -7.03 -16.98
C ALA A 47 -15.35 -6.06 -17.29
N VAL A 48 -15.63 -4.97 -18.02
CA VAL A 48 -14.66 -3.90 -18.30
C VAL A 48 -14.21 -3.22 -17.00
N GLU A 49 -15.14 -2.90 -16.10
CA GLU A 49 -14.83 -2.31 -14.79
C GLU A 49 -13.86 -3.20 -13.99
N ASN A 50 -14.14 -4.51 -13.92
CA ASN A 50 -13.28 -5.45 -13.20
C ASN A 50 -11.89 -5.58 -13.84
N TRP A 51 -11.80 -5.56 -15.16
CA TRP A 51 -10.51 -5.57 -15.86
C TRP A 51 -9.70 -4.28 -15.59
N LEU A 52 -10.36 -3.12 -15.58
CA LEU A 52 -9.71 -1.86 -15.24
C LEU A 52 -9.22 -1.81 -13.79
N LYS A 53 -9.99 -2.35 -12.84
CA LYS A 53 -9.54 -2.51 -11.45
C LYS A 53 -8.30 -3.39 -11.34
N MET A 54 -8.23 -4.49 -12.10
CA MET A 54 -7.05 -5.34 -12.12
C MET A 54 -5.81 -4.60 -12.66
N ASN A 55 -5.97 -3.82 -13.74
CA ASN A 55 -4.89 -2.98 -14.27
C ASN A 55 -4.43 -1.93 -13.26
N LEU A 56 -5.37 -1.27 -12.58
CA LEU A 56 -5.06 -0.29 -11.55
C LEU A 56 -4.26 -0.91 -10.40
N ASN A 57 -4.68 -2.09 -9.92
CA ASN A 57 -3.97 -2.80 -8.85
C ASN A 57 -2.54 -3.16 -9.28
N MET A 58 -2.34 -3.64 -10.51
CA MET A 58 -1.01 -3.96 -11.03
C MET A 58 -0.10 -2.73 -11.12
N LEU A 59 -0.65 -1.59 -11.57
CA LEU A 59 0.08 -0.33 -11.60
C LEU A 59 0.48 0.14 -10.20
N GLN A 60 -0.44 0.09 -9.24
CA GLN A 60 -0.16 0.44 -7.84
C GLN A 60 0.95 -0.44 -7.24
N MET A 61 0.91 -1.75 -7.48
CA MET A 61 1.99 -2.65 -7.04
C MET A 61 3.33 -2.31 -7.69
N THR A 62 3.33 -1.97 -8.98
CA THR A 62 4.56 -1.56 -9.69
C THR A 62 5.12 -0.26 -9.11
N THR A 63 4.26 0.73 -8.83
CA THR A 63 4.67 1.98 -8.20
C THR A 63 5.31 1.75 -6.84
N GLN A 64 4.68 0.94 -5.97
CA GLN A 64 5.26 0.60 -4.67
C GLN A 64 6.60 -0.12 -4.79
N GLY A 65 6.73 -1.03 -5.77
CA GLY A 65 8.00 -1.69 -6.08
C GLY A 65 9.11 -0.70 -6.48
N LEU A 66 8.79 0.29 -7.32
CA LEU A 66 9.73 1.33 -7.73
C LEU A 66 10.06 2.30 -6.59
N GLU A 67 9.11 2.62 -5.72
CA GLU A 67 9.34 3.43 -4.52
C GLU A 67 10.30 2.74 -3.55
N MET A 68 10.15 1.43 -3.35
CA MET A 68 11.07 0.61 -2.55
C MET A 68 12.49 0.59 -3.16
N GLN A 69 12.60 0.45 -4.49
CA GLN A 69 13.89 0.53 -5.19
C GLN A 69 14.55 1.90 -5.04
N ARG A 70 13.76 2.99 -5.12
CA ARG A 70 14.25 4.35 -4.90
C ARG A 70 14.82 4.52 -3.49
N VAL A 71 14.13 4.02 -2.47
CA VAL A 71 14.59 4.08 -1.07
C VAL A 71 15.89 3.29 -0.90
N ALA A 72 15.99 2.10 -1.49
CA ALA A 72 17.22 1.30 -1.44
C ALA A 72 18.40 2.02 -2.10
N LEU A 73 18.21 2.60 -3.29
CA LEU A 73 19.24 3.39 -3.97
C LEU A 73 19.64 4.64 -3.17
N ALA A 74 18.69 5.33 -2.54
CA ALA A 74 18.98 6.46 -1.67
C ALA A 74 19.84 6.06 -0.47
N ALA A 75 19.58 4.90 0.13
CA ALA A 75 20.39 4.37 1.24
C ALA A 75 21.82 4.04 0.81
N VAL A 76 22.00 3.39 -0.36
CA VAL A 76 23.33 3.12 -0.93
C VAL A 76 24.08 4.41 -1.21
N LYS A 77 23.40 5.43 -1.76
CA LYS A 77 24.00 6.74 -2.02
C LYS A 77 24.46 7.42 -0.72
N ALA A 78 23.63 7.43 0.32
CA ALA A 78 23.99 7.99 1.62
C ALA A 78 25.20 7.26 2.26
N MET A 79 25.25 5.93 2.14
CA MET A 79 26.39 5.15 2.61
C MET A 79 27.67 5.47 1.82
N SER A 80 27.57 5.64 0.49
CA SER A 80 28.71 6.02 -0.33
C SER A 80 29.25 7.42 0.00
N GLU A 81 28.36 8.36 0.32
CA GLU A 81 28.74 9.72 0.75
C GLU A 81 29.43 9.70 2.12
N HIS A 82 28.90 8.93 3.09
CA HIS A 82 29.57 8.72 4.37
C HIS A 82 30.93 8.03 4.24
N ALA A 83 31.06 7.04 3.36
CA ALA A 83 32.33 6.37 3.10
C ALA A 83 33.36 7.32 2.47
N ALA A 84 32.93 8.19 1.55
CA ALA A 84 33.78 9.22 0.97
C ALA A 84 34.24 10.26 2.00
N GLU A 85 33.35 10.69 2.90
CA GLU A 85 33.70 11.59 4.01
C GLU A 85 34.67 10.93 5.01
N ALA A 86 34.46 9.65 5.34
CA ALA A 86 35.35 8.89 6.20
C ALA A 86 36.72 8.68 5.55
N GLN A 87 36.77 8.38 4.24
CA GLN A 87 38.01 8.25 3.50
C GLN A 87 38.78 9.57 3.39
N ALA A 88 38.08 10.70 3.25
CA ALA A 88 38.68 12.03 3.29
C ALA A 88 39.26 12.39 4.68
N LYS A 89 38.76 11.77 5.76
CA LYS A 89 39.24 11.98 7.13
C LYS A 89 40.27 10.96 7.61
N GLU A 90 40.26 9.72 7.11
CA GLU A 90 41.09 8.62 7.64
C GLU A 90 42.02 7.94 6.62
N GLY A 91 41.99 8.29 5.32
CA GLY A 91 42.92 7.74 4.32
C GLY A 91 42.83 6.21 4.11
N SER A 92 41.79 5.57 4.64
CA SER A 92 41.56 4.13 4.54
C SER A 92 40.82 3.75 3.25
N ALA A 93 41.16 2.60 2.67
CA ALA A 93 40.54 2.08 1.45
C ALA A 93 39.06 1.73 1.68
N ALA A 94 38.18 2.22 0.80
CA ALA A 94 36.75 1.99 0.90
C ALA A 94 36.39 0.51 0.69
N PRO A 95 35.49 -0.07 1.50
CA PRO A 95 34.98 -1.42 1.28
C PRO A 95 34.14 -1.47 -0.01
N ASP A 96 34.16 -2.62 -0.70
CA ASP A 96 33.45 -2.83 -1.97
C ASP A 96 31.92 -2.62 -1.78
N PRO A 97 31.29 -1.66 -2.48
CA PRO A 97 29.86 -1.36 -2.34
C PRO A 97 28.97 -2.56 -2.69
N PHE A 98 29.43 -3.46 -3.55
CA PHE A 98 28.68 -4.67 -3.90
C PHE A 98 28.69 -5.70 -2.75
N ALA A 99 29.82 -5.81 -2.03
CA ALA A 99 29.91 -6.66 -0.84
C ALA A 99 29.03 -6.14 0.30
N ALA A 100 28.96 -4.81 0.48
CA ALA A 100 28.06 -4.18 1.45
C ALA A 100 26.57 -4.40 1.13
N ALA A 101 26.19 -4.31 -0.15
CA ALA A 101 24.81 -4.57 -0.59
C ALA A 101 24.40 -6.05 -0.41
N ALA A 102 25.32 -6.99 -0.66
CA ALA A 102 25.07 -8.43 -0.46
C ALA A 102 24.83 -8.81 1.01
N MET A 103 25.33 -7.99 1.96
CA MET A 103 25.13 -8.21 3.39
C MET A 103 23.81 -7.61 3.92
N TRP A 104 23.06 -6.85 3.12
CA TRP A 104 21.85 -6.16 3.55
C TRP A 104 20.76 -7.08 4.15
N PRO A 105 20.45 -8.27 3.56
CA PRO A 105 19.49 -9.21 4.14
C PRO A 105 19.90 -9.70 5.54
N TRP A 106 21.20 -9.92 5.77
CA TRP A 106 21.73 -10.34 7.06
C TRP A 106 21.79 -9.19 8.07
N ASN A 107 22.13 -7.98 7.64
CA ASN A 107 22.18 -6.79 8.50
C ASN A 107 20.79 -6.37 8.99
N PHE A 108 19.77 -6.50 8.13
CA PHE A 108 18.38 -6.25 8.51
C PHE A 108 17.88 -7.25 9.57
N MET A 109 18.31 -8.52 9.47
CA MET A 109 17.97 -9.56 10.45
C MET A 109 18.65 -9.30 11.82
N HIS A 110 19.88 -8.79 11.83
CA HIS A 110 20.56 -8.38 13.06
C HIS A 110 19.97 -7.10 13.68
N ALA A 111 19.47 -6.16 12.86
CA ALA A 111 18.77 -4.97 13.35
C ALA A 111 17.45 -5.33 14.06
N GLN A 112 16.78 -6.41 13.65
CA GLN A 112 15.58 -6.92 14.31
C GLN A 112 15.90 -7.81 15.53
N GLY A 113 17.07 -8.46 15.56
CA GLY A 113 17.57 -9.20 16.72
C GLY A 113 18.18 -8.32 17.83
N SER A 114 18.37 -7.02 17.57
CA SER A 114 18.95 -6.04 18.50
C SER A 114 17.92 -5.03 19.01
N THR A 115 16.64 -5.39 19.10
CA THR A 115 15.77 -4.69 20.06
C THR A 115 16.36 -4.95 21.46
N PRO A 116 16.82 -3.92 22.19
CA PRO A 116 17.06 -4.09 23.61
C PRO A 116 15.76 -4.62 24.22
N PRO A 117 15.83 -5.54 25.20
CA PRO A 117 14.64 -5.88 25.96
C PRO A 117 13.97 -4.56 26.37
N PRO A 118 12.64 -4.44 26.27
CA PRO A 118 11.96 -3.28 26.85
C PRO A 118 12.51 -3.12 28.27
N PRO A 119 12.82 -1.89 28.72
CA PRO A 119 13.24 -1.70 30.10
C PRO A 119 12.23 -2.45 30.95
N GLU A 120 12.70 -3.37 31.78
CA GLU A 120 11.87 -4.16 32.68
C GLU A 120 10.97 -3.17 33.44
N ALA A 121 9.77 -2.95 32.90
CA ALA A 121 8.65 -2.46 33.63
C ALA A 121 8.46 -3.54 34.68
N SER A 122 8.83 -3.20 35.91
CA SER A 122 8.77 -4.05 37.08
C SER A 122 7.55 -4.94 36.98
N THR A 123 7.79 -6.23 36.79
CA THR A 123 6.78 -7.27 36.94
C THR A 123 6.08 -6.99 38.26
N PRO A 124 4.77 -6.71 38.30
CA PRO A 124 4.06 -6.80 39.55
C PRO A 124 4.15 -8.27 39.95
N GLU A 125 4.90 -8.51 41.02
CA GLU A 125 5.03 -9.78 41.70
C GLU A 125 3.65 -10.44 41.83
N PRO A 126 3.49 -11.71 41.43
CA PRO A 126 2.21 -12.39 41.56
C PRO A 126 1.94 -12.60 43.05
N GLU A 127 1.05 -11.79 43.61
CA GLU A 127 0.58 -11.92 44.98
C GLU A 127 -0.08 -13.30 45.16
N PRO A 128 0.32 -14.11 46.18
CA PRO A 128 -0.20 -15.46 46.35
C PRO A 128 -1.70 -15.42 46.71
N PRO A 129 -2.51 -16.36 46.20
CA PRO A 129 -3.95 -16.33 46.44
C PRO A 129 -4.26 -16.62 47.91
N LYS A 130 -5.01 -15.69 48.52
CA LYS A 130 -5.49 -15.78 49.91
C LYS A 130 -6.48 -16.95 50.06
N PRO A 131 -6.39 -17.77 51.13
CA PRO A 131 -7.28 -18.92 51.29
C PRO A 131 -8.72 -18.49 51.60
N PRO A 132 -9.73 -19.27 51.17
CA PRO A 132 -11.14 -18.91 51.38
C PRO A 132 -11.52 -19.02 52.87
N PRO A 133 -12.41 -18.15 53.37
CA PRO A 133 -12.86 -18.21 54.75
C PRO A 133 -13.74 -19.45 54.97
N ARG A 134 -13.38 -20.20 56.00
CA ARG A 134 -14.09 -21.37 56.51
C ARG A 134 -15.43 -20.92 57.09
N GLY A 135 -16.51 -21.05 56.32
CA GLY A 135 -17.89 -20.82 56.76
C GLY A 135 -18.55 -22.13 57.20
N ASN A 136 -19.01 -22.16 58.44
CA ASN A 136 -19.48 -23.32 59.20
C ASN A 136 -20.59 -24.17 58.54
N ALA A 137 -20.43 -25.49 58.70
CA ALA A 137 -21.50 -26.46 58.60
C ALA A 137 -22.46 -26.38 59.81
N LYS A 138 -23.76 -26.30 59.56
CA LYS A 138 -24.90 -26.83 60.36
C LYS A 138 -26.11 -26.79 59.40
N GLY A 139 -26.88 -27.83 59.12
CA GLY A 139 -27.03 -29.18 59.62
C GLY A 139 -28.42 -29.68 59.17
N VAL A 140 -28.62 -31.00 59.21
CA VAL A 140 -29.93 -31.70 59.23
C VAL A 140 -30.62 -32.01 57.87
N ALA A 141 -30.17 -33.12 57.24
CA ALA A 141 -30.86 -34.44 57.11
C ALA A 141 -32.30 -34.56 56.48
N PRO A 142 -32.84 -35.77 56.18
CA PRO A 142 -33.02 -36.25 54.79
C PRO A 142 -34.42 -36.88 54.46
N GLY A 143 -34.66 -37.15 53.16
CA GLY A 143 -35.71 -38.07 52.65
C GLY A 143 -37.12 -37.46 52.52
N LYS A 144 -38.09 -38.01 51.78
CA LYS A 144 -38.29 -39.30 51.09
C LYS A 144 -39.42 -39.15 50.06
N LYS A 145 -39.46 -40.10 49.11
CA LYS A 145 -40.58 -40.59 48.28
C LYS A 145 -40.98 -39.78 47.06
#